data_AF-A0A9P0L7Q7-F1
#
_entry.id   AF-A0A9P0L7Q7-F1
#
_cell.length_a   1.000
_cell.length_b   1.000
_cell.length_c   1.000
_cell.angle_alpha   90.00
_cell.angle_beta   90.00
_cell.angle_gamma   90.00
#
_symmetry.space_group_name_H-M   'P 1'
#
loop_
_entity.id
_entity.type
_entity.pdbx_description
1 polymer ?
#
loop_
_entity_poly.entity_id
_entity_poly.type
_entity_poly.pdbx_seq_one_letter_code
_entity_poly.pdbx_strand_id
1 'polypeptide(L)'
;MILCVTSPYPDKWIATNSQNLVADTVNEQLVLGGIEGSKHDDNVRYELNIGRAKVGNKLLTGKIITLDTYNSVLYVVDGWQAQEVKEFEVLVANN
;
A
#
# COMPACT_ATOMS: atom_id res chain seq x y z
N MET A 1 0.74 1.08 -15.01
CA MET A 1 -0.22 -0.02 -14.77
C MET A 1 -1.54 0.61 -14.34
N ILE A 2 -2.68 0.08 -14.77
CA ILE A 2 -4.01 0.54 -14.38
C ILE A 2 -4.77 -0.69 -13.86
N LEU A 3 -5.30 -0.62 -12.65
CA LEU A 3 -6.16 -1.66 -12.08
C LEU A 3 -7.61 -1.40 -12.52
N CYS A 4 -8.21 -2.37 -13.22
CA CYS A 4 -9.61 -2.33 -13.64
C CYS A 4 -10.32 -3.56 -13.08
N VAL A 5 -11.44 -3.36 -12.38
CA VAL A 5 -12.17 -4.44 -11.71
C VAL A 5 -13.53 -4.61 -12.39
N THR A 6 -13.88 -5.85 -12.75
CA THR A 6 -15.21 -6.23 -13.26
C THR A 6 -15.98 -7.13 -12.29
N SER A 7 -15.39 -7.43 -11.12
CA SER A 7 -16.02 -8.23 -10.08
C SER A 7 -17.29 -7.53 -9.54
N PRO A 8 -18.37 -8.27 -9.28
CA PRO A 8 -19.54 -7.71 -8.60
C PRO A 8 -19.27 -7.39 -7.12
N TYR A 9 -18.17 -7.90 -6.54
CA TYR A 9 -17.71 -7.58 -5.20
C TYR A 9 -16.54 -6.60 -5.31
N PRO A 10 -16.76 -5.31 -5.06
CA PRO A 10 -15.73 -4.30 -5.23
C PRO A 10 -14.69 -4.41 -4.11
N ASP A 11 -13.42 -4.22 -4.45
CA ASP A 11 -12.35 -4.08 -3.45
C ASP A 11 -12.67 -2.97 -2.44
N LYS A 12 -12.20 -3.12 -1.21
CA LYS A 12 -12.46 -2.17 -0.11
C LYS A 12 -11.17 -1.56 0.41
N TRP A 13 -11.30 -0.35 0.94
CA TRP A 13 -10.20 0.39 1.57
C TRP A 13 -10.31 0.24 3.09
N ILE A 14 -9.22 -0.16 3.74
CA ILE A 14 -9.13 -0.29 5.19
C ILE A 14 -8.18 0.77 5.71
N ALA A 15 -8.64 1.62 6.64
CA ALA A 15 -7.82 2.59 7.33
C ALA A 15 -6.86 1.90 8.31
N THR A 16 -5.60 2.30 8.30
CA THR A 16 -4.53 1.72 9.12
C THR A 16 -3.36 2.71 9.25
N ASN A 17 -2.23 2.25 9.78
CA ASN A 17 -1.01 3.01 9.87
C ASN A 17 0.26 2.13 9.73
N SER A 18 1.41 2.79 9.76
CA SER A 18 2.73 2.18 9.59
C SER A 18 3.06 1.06 10.57
N GLN A 19 2.39 1.00 11.71
CA GLN A 19 2.65 0.01 12.77
C GLN A 19 1.61 -1.10 12.83
N ASN A 20 0.40 -0.84 12.33
CA ASN A 20 -0.74 -1.73 12.52
C ASN A 20 -1.19 -2.45 11.25
N LEU A 21 -0.66 -2.13 10.06
CA LEU A 21 -1.10 -2.72 8.79
C LEU A 21 -1.28 -4.25 8.88
N VAL A 22 -0.27 -4.98 9.35
CA VAL A 22 -0.30 -6.45 9.42
C VAL A 22 -1.40 -6.96 10.36
N ALA A 23 -1.61 -6.28 11.49
CA ALA A 23 -2.65 -6.63 12.44
C ALA A 23 -4.05 -6.30 11.91
N ASP A 24 -4.22 -5.12 11.31
CA ASP A 24 -5.48 -4.62 10.78
C ASP A 24 -5.97 -5.44 9.57
N THR A 25 -5.05 -6.07 8.84
CA THR A 25 -5.37 -6.86 7.63
C THR A 25 -5.13 -8.36 7.78
N VAL A 26 -5.03 -8.88 9.00
CA VAL A 26 -4.72 -10.30 9.25
C VAL A 26 -5.71 -11.28 8.61
N ASN A 27 -6.97 -10.86 8.43
CA ASN A 27 -8.05 -11.66 7.83
C ASN A 27 -8.42 -11.19 6.42
N GLU A 28 -7.58 -10.37 5.80
CA GLU A 28 -7.88 -9.69 4.54
C GLU A 28 -6.85 -10.07 3.47
N GLN A 29 -7.29 -10.14 2.23
CA GLN A 29 -6.38 -10.37 1.11
C GLN A 29 -5.93 -9.04 0.51
N LEU A 30 -4.69 -8.63 0.78
CA LEU A 30 -4.15 -7.39 0.21
C LEU A 30 -4.03 -7.48 -1.32
N VAL A 31 -4.36 -6.38 -2.01
CA VAL A 31 -4.14 -6.30 -3.46
C VAL A 31 -2.65 -6.01 -3.74
N LEU A 32 -2.02 -6.88 -4.53
CA LEU A 32 -0.65 -6.69 -5.00
C LEU A 32 -0.61 -5.65 -6.13
N GLY A 33 0.14 -4.58 -5.92
CA GLY A 33 0.38 -3.51 -6.89
C GLY A 33 1.68 -3.67 -7.68
N GLY A 34 2.60 -4.52 -7.24
CA GLY A 34 3.87 -4.77 -7.91
C GLY A 34 4.92 -5.43 -7.03
N ILE A 35 6.15 -5.46 -7.53
CA ILE A 35 7.33 -5.98 -6.83
C ILE A 35 8.48 -4.98 -7.05
N GLU A 36 9.27 -4.72 -6.02
CA GLU A 36 10.48 -3.88 -6.08
C GLU A 36 11.69 -4.62 -5.52
N GLY A 37 12.85 -4.49 -6.18
CA GLY A 37 14.11 -5.03 -5.66
C GLY A 37 14.74 -4.08 -4.64
N SER A 38 15.43 -4.63 -3.64
CA SER A 38 16.26 -3.83 -2.74
C SER A 38 17.44 -3.23 -3.51
N LYS A 39 17.78 -1.97 -3.23
CA LYS A 39 19.00 -1.33 -3.76
C LYS A 39 20.28 -1.82 -3.09
N HIS A 40 20.16 -2.49 -1.95
CA HIS A 40 21.29 -2.93 -1.13
C HIS A 40 21.59 -4.42 -1.29
N ASP A 41 20.63 -5.22 -1.76
CA ASP A 41 20.78 -6.65 -1.99
C ASP A 41 19.84 -7.09 -3.12
N ASP A 42 20.41 -7.49 -4.27
CA ASP A 42 19.66 -7.90 -5.46
C ASP A 42 18.82 -9.17 -5.24
N ASN A 43 19.05 -9.90 -4.14
CA ASN A 43 18.27 -11.09 -3.78
C ASN A 43 17.02 -10.77 -2.97
N VAL A 44 16.86 -9.53 -2.48
CA VAL A 44 15.70 -9.12 -1.70
C VAL A 44 14.67 -8.47 -2.62
N ARG A 45 13.42 -8.95 -2.52
CA ARG A 45 12.26 -8.41 -3.23
C ARG A 45 11.16 -8.06 -2.25
N TYR A 46 10.59 -6.88 -2.42
CA TYR A 46 9.42 -6.41 -1.67
C TYR A 46 8.19 -6.57 -2.54
N GLU A 47 7.20 -7.29 -2.03
CA GLU A 47 5.84 -7.22 -2.56
C GLU A 47 5.26 -5.85 -2.18
N LEU A 48 4.70 -5.16 -3.18
CA LEU A 48 4.13 -3.84 -3.00
C LEU A 48 2.62 -3.95 -2.94
N ASN A 49 2.01 -3.42 -1.88
CA ASN A 49 0.56 -3.30 -1.80
C ASN A 49 0.10 -1.91 -2.25
N ILE A 50 -1.17 -1.80 -2.66
CA ILE A 50 -1.74 -0.54 -3.11
C ILE A 50 -2.30 0.21 -1.89
N GLY A 51 -1.82 1.43 -1.68
CA GLY A 51 -2.31 2.30 -0.61
C GLY A 51 -2.74 3.66 -1.12
N ARG A 52 -3.49 4.39 -0.30
CA ARG A 52 -3.80 5.79 -0.53
C ARG A 52 -3.81 6.57 0.76
N ALA A 53 -3.54 7.86 0.68
CA ALA A 53 -3.67 8.77 1.81
C ALA A 53 -4.04 10.18 1.35
N LYS A 54 -4.60 10.95 2.29
CA LYS A 54 -4.85 12.36 2.09
C LYS A 54 -3.60 13.15 2.46
N VAL A 55 -2.97 13.81 1.49
CA VAL A 55 -1.85 14.73 1.68
C VAL A 55 -2.34 16.14 1.35
N GLY A 56 -2.48 16.98 2.38
CA GLY A 56 -3.17 18.26 2.27
C GLY A 56 -4.62 18.07 1.82
N ASN A 57 -4.99 18.63 0.66
CA ASN A 57 -6.34 18.50 0.07
C ASN A 57 -6.43 17.44 -1.04
N LYS A 58 -5.35 16.68 -1.30
CA LYS A 58 -5.31 15.68 -2.36
C LYS A 58 -5.40 14.28 -1.78
N LEU A 59 -6.22 13.43 -2.40
CA LEU A 59 -6.17 11.98 -2.18
C LEU A 59 -5.17 11.40 -3.18
N LEU A 60 -4.08 10.84 -2.68
CA LEU A 60 -2.99 10.31 -3.49
C LEU A 60 -2.89 8.79 -3.27
N THR A 61 -2.71 8.06 -4.38
CA THR A 61 -2.45 6.62 -4.38
C THR A 61 -0.95 6.37 -4.54
N GLY A 62 -0.45 5.34 -3.89
CA GLY A 62 0.96 5.01 -3.86
C GLY A 62 1.21 3.54 -3.56
N LYS A 63 2.50 3.23 -3.35
CA LYS A 63 2.95 1.89 -2.98
C LYS A 63 3.15 1.79 -1.48
N ILE A 64 2.71 0.70 -0.89
CA ILE A 64 3.04 0.34 0.49
C ILE A 64 4.18 -0.67 0.44
N ILE A 65 5.20 -0.43 1.25
CA ILE A 65 6.27 -1.40 1.52
C ILE A 65 6.13 -1.85 2.97
N THR A 66 6.01 -3.15 3.19
CA THR A 66 6.03 -3.78 4.51
C THR A 66 7.42 -4.38 4.73
N LEU A 67 8.17 -3.82 5.66
CA LEU A 67 9.54 -4.25 5.99
C LEU A 67 9.53 -5.39 7.01
N ASP A 68 8.63 -5.31 7.99
CA ASP A 68 8.39 -6.33 9.00
C ASP A 68 6.96 -6.17 9.58
N THR A 69 6.62 -6.98 10.58
CA THR A 69 5.31 -7.00 11.24
C THR A 69 4.84 -5.65 11.78
N TYR A 70 5.77 -4.75 12.11
CA TYR A 70 5.52 -3.48 12.79
C TYR A 70 5.94 -2.27 11.97
N ASN A 71 6.48 -2.47 10.76
CA ASN A 71 7.02 -1.40 9.95
C ASN A 71 6.52 -1.52 8.52
N SER A 72 5.51 -0.73 8.20
CA SER A 72 4.98 -0.50 6.86
C SER A 72 5.01 0.98 6.54
N VAL A 73 5.26 1.35 5.28
CA VAL A 73 5.26 2.76 4.87
C VAL A 73 4.56 2.91 3.53
N LEU A 74 3.61 3.84 3.45
CA LEU A 74 3.05 4.28 2.17
C LEU A 74 3.95 5.36 1.58
N TYR A 75 4.38 5.16 0.34
CA TYR A 75 5.04 6.18 -0.49
C TYR A 75 4.06 6.70 -1.54
N VAL A 76 3.74 8.00 -1.47
CA VAL A 76 2.95 8.72 -2.48
C VAL A 76 3.81 9.75 -3.20
N VAL A 77 3.40 10.16 -4.40
CA VAL A 77 4.07 11.21 -5.17
C VAL A 77 3.18 12.43 -5.25
N ASP A 78 3.68 13.60 -4.82
CA ASP A 78 3.04 14.89 -5.09
C ASP A 78 4.02 15.80 -5.82
N GLY A 79 3.73 16.09 -7.09
CA GLY A 79 4.67 16.76 -7.98
C GLY A 79 5.89 15.89 -8.29
N TRP A 80 7.08 16.35 -7.93
CA TRP A 80 8.37 15.68 -8.21
C TRP A 80 8.98 14.99 -6.99
N GLN A 81 8.27 14.97 -5.86
CA GLN A 81 8.79 14.40 -4.61
C GLN A 81 7.93 13.21 -4.16
N ALA A 82 8.62 12.14 -3.76
CA ALA A 82 8.01 11.07 -3.00
C ALA A 82 7.89 11.50 -1.53
N GLN A 83 6.78 11.15 -0.90
CA GLN A 83 6.50 11.41 0.50
C GLN A 83 6.15 10.11 1.20
N GLU A 84 6.72 9.92 2.38
CA GLU A 84 6.35 8.85 3.30
C GLU A 84 5.14 9.26 4.12
N VAL A 85 4.14 8.40 4.18
CA VAL A 85 2.91 8.63 4.93
C VAL A 85 2.70 7.46 5.89
N LYS A 86 2.48 7.80 7.16
CA LYS A 86 2.31 6.82 8.24
C LYS A 86 0.85 6.46 8.52
N GLU A 87 -0.09 7.33 8.21
CA GLU A 87 -1.54 7.10 8.36
C GLU A 87 -2.15 6.99 6.96
N PHE A 88 -2.76 5.86 6.64
CA PHE A 88 -3.18 5.58 5.26
C PHE A 88 -4.30 4.55 5.19
N GLU A 89 -4.85 4.37 4.00
CA GLU A 89 -5.73 3.26 3.69
C GLU A 89 -5.01 2.27 2.76
N VAL A 90 -5.24 0.97 2.96
CA VAL A 90 -4.76 -0.10 2.09
C VAL A 90 -5.93 -0.73 1.32
N LEU A 91 -5.68 -1.09 0.06
CA LEU A 91 -6.65 -1.78 -0.77
C LEU A 91 -6.62 -3.29 -0.50
N VAL A 92 -7.77 -3.85 -0.18
CA VAL A 92 -7.94 -5.29 0.00
C VAL A 92 -9.00 -5.83 -0.95
N ALA A 93 -8.74 -7.01 -1.48
CA ALA A 93 -9.66 -7.73 -2.34
C ALA A 93 -10.87 -8.18 -1.52
N ASN A 94 -12.06 -8.05 -2.10
CA ASN A 94 -13.23 -8.73 -1.56
C ASN A 94 -13.23 -10.19 -2.03
N ASN A 95 -13.17 -11.13 -1.07
CA ASN A 95 -13.25 -12.58 -1.29
C ASN A 95 -14.68 -13.10 -1.18
#